data_AF-A0A519RYP4-F1
#
_entry.id   AF-A0A519RYP4-F1
#
_cell.length_a   1.000
_cell.length_b   1.000
_cell.length_c   1.000
_cell.angle_alpha   90.00
_cell.angle_beta   90.00
_cell.angle_gamma   90.00
#
_symmetry.space_group_name_H-M   'P 1'
#
loop_
_entity.id
_entity.type
_entity.pdbx_description
1 polymer ?
#
loop_
_entity_poly.entity_id
_entity_poly.type
_entity_poly.pdbx_seq_one_letter_code
_entity_poly.pdbx_strand_id
1 'polypeptide(L)'
;METSNLKPKTVPAWLAISLTCVRQGSAITFGIGFQNTAPVPHELAFSNRAHKAELLGLLVEDAAGNRLLPQRNLVIKPLRPDPDTHTLAAGGSLVHEMSGTVAEGWLSFPGALFELRSGESYRISFRYAGLTSNAVTLLA
;
A
#
# COMPACT_ATOMS: atom_id res chain seq x y z
N MET A 1 -10.54 18.63 28.50
CA MET A 1 -9.31 18.08 27.91
C MET A 1 -9.54 16.58 27.73
N GLU A 2 -10.17 16.18 26.63
CA GLU A 2 -10.51 14.78 26.38
C GLU A 2 -9.25 14.04 25.92
N THR A 3 -8.75 13.16 26.77
CA THR A 3 -7.69 12.22 26.41
C THR A 3 -8.30 11.20 25.44
N SER A 4 -7.92 11.32 24.17
CA SER A 4 -8.25 10.35 23.14
C SER A 4 -7.65 8.99 23.54
N ASN A 5 -8.50 8.10 24.04
CA ASN A 5 -8.20 6.68 24.30
C ASN A 5 -8.08 5.93 22.96
N LEU A 6 -7.04 6.23 22.18
CA LEU A 6 -6.65 5.41 21.05
C LEU A 6 -5.91 4.19 21.61
N LYS A 7 -6.63 3.07 21.77
CA LYS A 7 -5.99 1.76 22.01
C LYS A 7 -4.86 1.58 20.99
N PRO A 8 -3.63 1.24 21.41
CA PRO A 8 -2.56 0.94 20.46
C PRO A 8 -3.03 -0.19 19.55
N LYS A 9 -3.08 0.09 18.25
CA LYS A 9 -3.48 -0.89 17.23
C LYS A 9 -2.36 -1.93 17.15
N THR A 10 -2.58 -3.09 17.77
CA THR A 10 -1.60 -4.18 17.85
C THR A 10 -1.16 -4.58 16.44
N VAL A 11 0.15 -4.62 16.23
CA VAL A 11 0.75 -5.10 14.99
C VAL A 11 0.54 -6.62 14.89
N PRO A 12 -0.02 -7.15 13.79
CA PRO A 12 -0.30 -8.57 13.66
C PRO A 12 1.01 -9.36 13.49
N ALA A 13 1.40 -10.12 14.52
CA ALA A 13 2.61 -10.95 14.50
C ALA A 13 2.54 -12.13 13.51
N TRP A 14 1.33 -12.50 13.08
CA TRP A 14 1.06 -13.62 12.16
C TRP A 14 1.20 -13.24 10.68
N LEU A 15 1.41 -11.95 10.37
CA LEU A 15 1.35 -11.44 9.00
C LEU A 15 2.73 -10.93 8.56
N ALA A 16 3.20 -11.41 7.42
CA ALA A 16 4.27 -10.77 6.67
C ALA A 16 3.67 -10.02 5.47
N ILE A 17 4.20 -8.83 5.17
CA ILE A 17 3.82 -8.06 3.99
C ILE A 17 5.04 -7.79 3.09
N SER A 18 4.81 -7.82 1.79
CA SER A 18 5.83 -7.58 0.76
C SER A 18 5.30 -6.66 -0.32
N LEU A 19 6.22 -5.99 -1.01
CA LEU A 19 5.93 -5.13 -2.15
C LEU A 19 6.84 -5.51 -3.31
N THR A 20 6.22 -5.69 -4.47
CA THR A 20 6.91 -5.86 -5.76
C THR A 20 6.51 -4.72 -6.68
N CYS A 21 7.35 -4.45 -7.68
CA CYS A 21 7.11 -3.42 -8.67
C CYS A 21 7.47 -3.95 -10.06
N VAL A 22 6.54 -3.82 -11.00
CA VAL A 22 6.76 -4.09 -12.42
C VAL A 22 6.44 -2.81 -13.18
N ARG A 23 7.41 -2.33 -13.98
CA ARG A 23 7.22 -1.17 -14.86
C ARG A 23 7.37 -1.61 -16.32
N GLN A 24 6.42 -1.20 -17.15
CA GLN A 24 6.43 -1.43 -18.60
C GLN A 24 6.10 -0.10 -19.29
N GLY A 25 7.14 0.59 -19.78
CA GLY A 25 6.99 1.95 -20.28
C GLY A 25 6.50 2.91 -19.18
N SER A 26 5.36 3.55 -19.42
CA SER A 26 4.68 4.40 -18.44
C SER A 26 3.77 3.62 -17.49
N ALA A 27 3.40 2.38 -17.79
CA ALA A 27 2.58 1.57 -16.89
C ALA A 27 3.42 1.05 -15.72
N ILE A 28 2.85 1.10 -14.52
CA ILE A 28 3.46 0.55 -13.30
C ILE A 28 2.43 -0.27 -12.53
N THR A 29 2.85 -1.44 -12.05
CA THR A 29 2.03 -2.30 -11.19
C THR A 29 2.81 -2.62 -9.94
N PHE A 30 2.21 -2.32 -8.79
CA PHE A 30 2.70 -2.74 -7.49
C PHE A 30 1.93 -3.97 -7.03
N GLY A 31 2.62 -5.07 -6.80
CA GLY A 31 2.06 -6.27 -6.19
C GLY A 31 2.26 -6.23 -4.68
N ILE A 32 1.17 -6.09 -3.92
CA ILE A 32 1.17 -6.09 -2.45
C ILE A 32 0.90 -7.52 -2.00
N GLY A 33 1.92 -8.18 -1.46
CA GLY A 33 1.82 -9.54 -0.94
C GLY A 33 1.50 -9.54 0.55
N PHE A 34 0.56 -10.39 0.94
CA PHE A 34 0.22 -10.72 2.32
C PHE A 34 0.47 -12.22 2.53
N GLN A 35 1.19 -12.59 3.58
CA GLN A 35 1.48 -14.00 3.89
C GLN A 35 1.19 -14.29 5.35
N ASN A 36 0.42 -15.35 5.59
CA ASN A 36 0.22 -15.89 6.92
C ASN A 36 1.44 -16.71 7.34
N THR A 37 2.18 -16.24 8.33
CA THR A 37 3.38 -16.89 8.89
C THR A 37 3.06 -17.81 10.07
N ALA A 38 1.81 -17.82 10.55
CA ALA A 38 1.38 -18.67 11.65
C ALA A 38 0.96 -20.07 11.16
N PRO A 39 1.02 -21.09 12.04
CA PRO A 39 0.61 -22.46 11.72
C PRO A 39 -0.91 -22.66 11.74
N VAL A 40 -1.69 -21.60 11.87
CA VAL A 40 -3.17 -21.63 11.90
C VAL A 40 -3.75 -20.60 10.93
N PRO A 41 -4.97 -20.82 10.41
CA PRO A 41 -5.64 -19.83 9.56
C PRO A 41 -5.90 -18.52 10.28
N HIS A 42 -5.78 -17.41 9.55
CA HIS A 42 -6.09 -16.07 10.06
C HIS A 42 -6.93 -15.29 9.04
N GLU A 43 -7.82 -14.44 9.56
CA GLU A 43 -8.56 -13.48 8.75
C GLU A 43 -7.70 -12.23 8.49
N LEU A 44 -7.51 -11.91 7.22
CA LEU A 44 -6.91 -10.69 6.73
C LEU A 44 -8.00 -9.69 6.37
N ALA A 45 -8.14 -8.63 7.16
CA ALA A 45 -9.08 -7.55 6.91
C ALA A 45 -8.51 -6.52 5.89
N PHE A 46 -8.41 -6.90 4.62
CA PHE A 46 -7.87 -6.06 3.55
C PHE A 46 -8.86 -5.90 2.41
N SER A 47 -9.07 -4.65 1.98
CA SER A 47 -9.88 -4.30 0.81
C SER A 47 -9.39 -2.97 0.24
N ASN A 48 -9.27 -2.89 -1.08
CA ASN A 48 -8.87 -1.67 -1.78
C ASN A 48 -9.96 -1.06 -2.68
N ARG A 49 -11.23 -1.43 -2.51
CA ARG A 49 -12.33 -0.85 -3.31
C ARG A 49 -12.48 0.67 -3.16
N ALA A 50 -12.04 1.20 -2.03
CA ALA A 50 -12.07 2.63 -1.73
C ALA A 50 -10.78 3.37 -2.14
N HIS A 51 -9.84 2.70 -2.81
CA HIS A 51 -8.51 3.20 -3.16
C HIS A 51 -7.68 3.71 -1.97
N LYS A 52 -7.83 3.03 -0.82
CA LYS A 52 -7.12 3.38 0.42
C LYS A 52 -5.68 2.87 0.42
N ALA A 53 -5.36 1.83 -0.34
CA ALA A 53 -4.01 1.28 -0.42
C ALA A 53 -3.07 2.29 -1.10
N GLU A 54 -3.49 2.90 -2.19
CA GLU A 54 -2.78 3.96 -2.90
C GLU A 54 -2.54 5.16 -1.97
N LEU A 55 -3.60 5.60 -1.29
CA LEU A 55 -3.62 6.86 -0.54
C LEU A 55 -2.95 6.77 0.83
N LEU A 56 -3.24 5.70 1.57
CA LEU A 56 -2.85 5.57 2.99
C LEU A 56 -1.77 4.51 3.19
N GLY A 57 -1.73 3.50 2.33
CA GLY A 57 -0.80 2.39 2.44
C GLY A 57 0.53 2.66 1.73
N LEU A 58 0.53 3.31 0.57
CA LEU A 58 1.75 3.60 -0.16
C LEU A 58 2.57 4.69 0.56
N LEU A 59 3.83 4.36 0.84
CA LEU A 59 4.82 5.29 1.34
C LEU A 59 5.80 5.55 0.20
N VAL A 60 5.84 6.80 -0.26
CA VAL A 60 6.77 7.26 -1.30
C VAL A 60 7.75 8.22 -0.64
N GLU A 61 9.04 7.91 -0.70
CA GLU A 61 10.11 8.70 -0.08
C GLU A 61 11.11 9.13 -1.16
N ASP A 62 11.56 10.38 -1.09
CA ASP A 62 12.63 10.89 -1.94
C ASP A 62 14.02 10.35 -1.50
N ALA A 63 15.07 10.71 -2.25
CA ALA A 63 16.43 10.28 -1.93
C ALA A 63 16.97 10.80 -0.58
N ALA A 64 16.38 11.87 -0.05
CA ALA A 64 16.71 12.41 1.27
C ALA A 64 15.90 11.74 2.40
N GLY A 65 14.99 10.83 2.08
CA GLY A 65 14.11 10.15 3.02
C GLY A 65 12.87 10.96 3.40
N ASN A 66 12.57 12.06 2.70
CA ASN A 66 11.36 12.81 2.94
C ASN A 66 10.18 12.09 2.31
N ARG A 67 9.11 11.93 3.08
CA ARG A 67 7.86 11.34 2.58
C ARG A 67 7.12 12.33 1.68
N LEU A 68 6.82 11.90 0.45
CA LEU A 68 5.92 12.58 -0.44
C LEU A 68 4.46 12.31 -0.04
N LEU A 69 3.66 13.37 0.00
CA LEU A 69 2.22 13.29 0.20
C LEU A 69 1.52 13.38 -1.16
N PRO A 70 0.45 12.62 -1.39
CA PRO A 70 -0.28 12.71 -2.63
C PRO A 70 -1.00 14.06 -2.73
N GLN A 71 -0.89 14.71 -3.89
CA GLN A 71 -1.54 16.00 -4.17
C GLN A 71 -3.05 15.87 -4.40
N ARG A 72 -3.49 14.71 -4.90
CA ARG A 72 -4.92 14.37 -5.03
C ARG A 72 -5.21 13.12 -4.23
N ASN A 73 -6.29 13.17 -3.47
CA ASN A 73 -6.76 12.10 -2.60
C ASN A 73 -8.22 11.78 -2.91
N LEU A 74 -8.47 10.80 -3.77
CA LEU A 74 -9.83 10.35 -4.05
C LEU A 74 -10.10 9.06 -3.28
N VAL A 75 -10.81 9.17 -2.16
CA VAL A 75 -11.38 8.00 -1.48
C VAL A 75 -12.81 7.79 -1.99
N ILE A 76 -13.02 6.73 -2.76
CA ILE A 76 -14.37 6.36 -3.19
C ILE A 76 -15.06 5.63 -2.04
N LYS A 77 -16.25 6.09 -1.63
CA LYS A 77 -17.07 5.33 -0.67
C LYS A 77 -17.87 4.28 -1.43
N PRO A 78 -17.59 2.97 -1.26
CA PRO A 78 -18.31 1.93 -1.99
C PRO A 78 -19.79 1.93 -1.58
N LEU A 79 -20.67 1.68 -2.55
CA LEU A 79 -22.13 1.65 -2.36
C LEU A 79 -22.61 0.45 -1.53
N ARG A 80 -21.80 -0.61 -1.43
CA ARG A 80 -22.05 -1.78 -0.58
C ARG A 80 -20.83 -2.04 0.31
N PRO A 81 -21.02 -2.36 1.61
CA PRO A 81 -19.96 -2.93 2.41
C PRO A 81 -19.56 -4.28 1.83
N ASP A 82 -18.28 -4.48 1.59
CA ASP A 82 -17.71 -5.72 1.08
C ASP A 82 -17.46 -6.66 2.26
N PRO A 83 -17.46 -8.00 2.09
CA PRO A 83 -16.67 -8.86 2.95
C PRO A 83 -15.19 -8.47 2.81
N ASP A 84 -14.75 -7.49 3.60
CA ASP A 84 -13.38 -6.96 3.66
C ASP A 84 -12.38 -7.98 4.24
N THR A 85 -12.75 -9.26 4.33
CA THR A 85 -11.99 -10.31 5.00
C THR A 85 -11.65 -11.45 4.05
N HIS A 86 -10.36 -11.76 3.99
CA HIS A 86 -9.82 -12.93 3.32
C HIS A 86 -9.33 -13.91 4.38
N THR A 87 -9.69 -15.19 4.29
CA THR A 87 -9.08 -16.21 5.15
C THR A 87 -7.79 -16.70 4.51
N LEU A 88 -6.65 -16.43 5.15
CA LEU A 88 -5.37 -17.01 4.76
C LEU A 88 -5.15 -18.29 5.56
N ALA A 89 -5.07 -19.43 4.88
CA ALA A 89 -4.64 -20.69 5.49
C ALA A 89 -3.23 -20.58 6.07
N ALA A 90 -2.80 -21.55 6.88
CA ALA A 90 -1.42 -21.61 7.38
C ALA A 90 -0.43 -21.62 6.20
N GLY A 91 0.52 -20.67 6.19
CA GLY A 91 1.45 -20.47 5.07
C GLY A 91 0.82 -19.87 3.80
N GLY A 92 -0.49 -19.64 3.78
CA GLY A 92 -1.22 -19.10 2.63
C GLY A 92 -0.88 -17.64 2.35
N SER A 93 -1.11 -17.21 1.12
CA SER A 93 -0.84 -15.85 0.66
C SER A 93 -1.95 -15.26 -0.19
N LEU A 94 -2.00 -13.93 -0.22
CA LEU A 94 -2.83 -13.13 -1.11
C LEU A 94 -1.93 -12.06 -1.74
N VAL A 95 -2.08 -11.82 -3.04
CA VAL A 95 -1.45 -10.69 -3.72
C VAL A 95 -2.55 -9.77 -4.23
N HIS A 96 -2.45 -8.50 -3.87
CA HIS A 96 -3.29 -7.43 -4.44
C HIS A 96 -2.46 -6.61 -5.42
N GLU A 97 -2.92 -6.49 -6.66
CA GLU A 97 -2.27 -5.67 -7.67
C GLU A 97 -2.83 -4.25 -7.67
N MET A 98 -1.93 -3.28 -7.60
CA MET A 98 -2.23 -1.86 -7.68
C MET A 98 -1.58 -1.28 -8.92
N SER A 99 -2.40 -0.99 -9.92
CA SER A 99 -1.94 -0.49 -11.22
C SER A 99 -2.06 1.02 -11.31
N GLY A 100 -1.03 1.64 -11.86
CA GLY A 100 -0.91 3.07 -12.04
C GLY A 100 -0.05 3.42 -13.25
N THR A 101 0.30 4.70 -13.36
CA THR A 101 1.11 5.24 -14.45
C THR A 101 2.18 6.18 -13.93
N VAL A 102 3.38 6.11 -14.50
CA VAL A 102 4.48 7.07 -14.31
C VAL A 102 4.67 7.84 -15.61
N ALA A 103 4.30 9.11 -15.62
CA ALA A 103 4.40 9.99 -16.78
C ALA A 103 4.52 11.45 -16.35
N GLU A 104 5.28 12.24 -17.11
CA GLU A 104 5.32 13.71 -16.99
C GLU A 104 5.63 14.25 -15.57
N GLY A 105 6.47 13.54 -14.82
CA GLY A 105 6.78 13.92 -13.43
C GLY A 105 5.69 13.55 -12.44
N TRP A 106 4.87 12.54 -12.75
CA TRP A 106 3.82 12.06 -11.86
C TRP A 106 3.84 10.55 -11.72
N LEU A 107 3.57 10.07 -10.50
CA LEU A 107 3.10 8.71 -10.23
C LEU A 107 1.62 8.77 -9.90
N SER A 108 0.79 8.23 -10.79
CA SER A 108 -0.66 8.31 -10.71
C SER A 108 -1.28 6.94 -10.49
N PHE A 109 -2.26 6.90 -9.59
CA PHE A 109 -3.20 5.82 -9.38
C PHE A 109 -4.62 6.38 -9.33
N PRO A 110 -5.67 5.53 -9.42
CA PRO A 110 -7.05 6.00 -9.31
C PRO A 110 -7.34 6.82 -8.03
N GLY A 111 -6.72 6.46 -6.89
CA GLY A 111 -6.94 7.13 -5.60
C GLY A 111 -5.89 8.16 -5.17
N ALA A 112 -4.73 8.22 -5.85
CA ALA A 112 -3.60 9.01 -5.40
C ALA A 112 -2.75 9.53 -6.58
N LEU A 113 -2.20 10.74 -6.42
CA LEU A 113 -1.29 11.35 -7.38
C LEU A 113 -0.08 11.94 -6.66
N PHE A 114 1.12 11.46 -6.98
CA PHE A 114 2.37 11.92 -6.38
C PHE A 114 3.20 12.67 -7.41
N GLU A 115 3.69 13.85 -7.06
CA GLU A 115 4.63 14.60 -7.88
C GLU A 115 6.02 13.99 -7.76
N LEU A 116 6.63 13.67 -8.90
CA LEU A 116 7.97 13.13 -9.02
C LEU A 116 8.83 14.10 -9.83
N ARG A 117 10.05 14.33 -9.36
CA ARG A 117 11.06 15.09 -10.10
C ARG A 117 11.77 14.15 -11.05
N SER A 118 11.86 14.56 -12.32
CA SER A 118 12.52 13.78 -13.37
C SER A 118 13.97 13.43 -13.00
N GLY A 119 14.35 12.17 -13.19
CA GLY A 119 15.71 11.70 -12.92
C GLY A 119 16.02 11.40 -11.45
N GLU A 120 15.08 11.62 -10.54
CA GLU A 120 15.22 11.23 -9.14
C GLU A 120 14.80 9.78 -8.91
N SER A 121 15.41 9.17 -7.88
CA SER A 121 15.08 7.84 -7.40
C SER A 121 14.22 7.93 -6.14
N TYR A 122 13.12 7.19 -6.13
CA TYR A 122 12.16 7.15 -5.04
C TYR A 122 12.16 5.78 -4.38
N ARG A 123 12.13 5.76 -3.05
CA ARG A 123 11.97 4.55 -2.25
C ARG A 123 10.48 4.37 -1.97
N ILE A 124 9.91 3.26 -2.42
CA ILE A 124 8.48 2.98 -2.28
C ILE A 124 8.32 1.76 -1.39
N SER A 125 7.48 1.88 -0.36
CA SER A 125 7.09 0.76 0.50
C SER A 125 5.58 0.80 0.77
N PHE A 126 5.04 -0.28 1.30
CA PHE A 126 3.63 -0.38 1.64
C PHE A 126 3.46 -0.60 3.14
N ARG A 127 2.50 0.12 3.73
CA ARG A 127 2.17 0.03 5.15
C ARG A 127 0.77 -0.51 5.35
N TYR A 128 0.63 -1.53 6.18
CA TYR A 128 -0.65 -2.11 6.55
C TYR A 128 -0.64 -2.61 8.00
N ALA A 129 -1.69 -2.29 8.76
CA ALA A 129 -1.85 -2.71 10.17
C ALA A 129 -0.62 -2.49 11.07
N GLY A 130 0.17 -1.44 10.79
CA GLY A 130 1.38 -1.12 11.55
C GLY A 130 2.65 -1.82 11.07
N LEU A 131 2.56 -2.77 10.13
CA LEU A 131 3.69 -3.36 9.41
C LEU A 131 4.07 -2.50 8.20
N THR A 132 5.35 -2.50 7.85
CA THR A 132 5.89 -1.93 6.61
C THR A 132 6.58 -3.02 5.81
N SER A 133 6.33 -3.08 4.51
CA SER A 133 6.94 -4.05 3.60
C SER A 133 8.43 -3.77 3.37
N ASN A 134 9.08 -4.63 2.59
CA ASN A 134 10.30 -4.24 1.90
C ASN A 134 10.06 -2.99 1.03
N ALA A 135 11.14 -2.28 0.72
CA ALA A 135 11.10 -1.17 -0.21
C ALA A 135 11.53 -1.60 -1.61
N VAL A 136 10.96 -0.93 -2.61
CA VAL A 136 11.34 -1.03 -4.02
C VAL A 136 11.75 0.35 -4.52
N THR A 137 12.65 0.39 -5.50
CA THR A 137 13.11 1.65 -6.09
C THR A 137 12.33 1.96 -7.35
N LEU A 138 11.84 3.20 -7.45
CA LEU A 138 11.26 3.76 -8.67
C LEU A 138 12.15 4.91 -9.16
N LEU A 139 12.63 4.82 -10.40
CA LEU A 139 13.28 5.93 -11.08
C LEU A 139 12.21 6.74 -11.84
N ALA A 140 12.12 8.04 -11.62
CA ALA A 140 11.17 8.92 -12.32
C ALA A 140 11.66 9.32 -13.71
#